data_AF-A0A653Z9G3-F1
#
_entry.id   AF-A0A653Z9G3-F1
#
_cell.length_a   1.000
_cell.length_b   1.000
_cell.length_c   1.000
_cell.angle_alpha   90.00
_cell.angle_beta   90.00
_cell.angle_gamma   90.00
#
_symmetry.space_group_name_H-M   'P 1'
#
loop_
_entity.id
_entity.type
_entity.pdbx_description
1 polymer ?
#
loop_
_entity_poly.entity_id
_entity_poly.type
_entity_poly.pdbx_seq_one_letter_code
_entity_poly.pdbx_strand_id
1 'polypeptide(L)' 'MIRTKIDDLARDPLSASANIKRLQGRPEYRLRVQDWRVIFRIEDDILWIDDIAPRGSVY' A
#
# COMPACT_ATOMS: atom_id res chain seq x y z
N MET A 1 -7.13 12.44 -0.81
CA MET A 1 -6.29 11.93 0.29
C MET A 1 -5.72 10.55 -0.01
N ILE A 2 -6.54 9.51 -0.26
CA ILE A 2 -6.01 8.18 -0.63
C ILE A 2 -5.37 8.15 -2.02
N ARG A 3 -6.01 8.76 -3.02
CA ARG A 3 -5.47 8.89 -4.38
C ARG A 3 -4.13 9.63 -4.40
N THR A 4 -4.03 10.73 -3.66
CA THR A 4 -2.79 11.49 -3.48
C THR A 4 -1.66 10.63 -2.91
N LYS A 5 -1.96 9.75 -1.94
CA LYS A 5 -0.95 8.85 -1.38
C LYS A 5 -0.56 7.71 -2.30
N ILE A 6 -1.48 7.24 -3.14
CA ILE A 6 -1.18 6.29 -4.21
C ILE A 6 -0.31 6.96 -5.28
N ASP A 7 -0.60 8.21 -5.66
CA ASP A 7 0.23 8.97 -6.61
C ASP A 7 1.63 9.22 -6.04
N ASP A 8 1.73 9.53 -4.75
CA ASP A 8 3.03 9.66 -4.06
C ASP A 8 3.79 8.32 -4.05
N LEU A 9 3.11 7.21 -3.79
CA LEU A 9 3.68 5.86 -3.83
C LEU A 9 4.17 5.49 -5.23
N ALA A 10 3.44 5.89 -6.27
CA ALA A 10 3.82 5.65 -7.66
C ALA A 10 5.02 6.50 -8.11
N ARG A 11 5.20 7.70 -7.54
CA ARG A 11 6.35 8.57 -7.83
C ARG A 11 7.60 8.18 -7.05
N ASP A 12 7.46 7.84 -5.78
CA ASP A 12 8.56 7.41 -4.91
C ASP A 12 8.04 6.40 -3.87
N PRO A 13 8.19 5.09 -4.14
CA PRO A 13 7.74 4.03 -3.25
C PRO A 13 8.41 4.05 -1.86
N LEU A 14 9.60 4.62 -1.74
CA LEU A 14 10.43 4.59 -0.52
C LEU A 14 10.18 5.82 0.38
N SER A 15 9.68 6.92 -0.16
CA SER A 15 9.29 8.13 0.58
C SER A 15 8.23 7.86 1.65
N ALA A 16 7.37 6.86 1.43
CA ALA A 16 6.31 6.45 2.35
C ALA A 16 6.69 5.30 3.31
N SER A 17 7.99 4.95 3.42
CA SER A 17 8.51 3.82 4.18
C SER A 17 7.98 3.69 5.62
N ALA A 18 7.73 4.79 6.32
CA ALA A 18 7.18 4.77 7.68
C ALA A 18 5.76 4.15 7.79
N ASN A 19 4.98 4.17 6.70
CA ASN A 19 3.61 3.65 6.65
C ASN A 19 3.47 2.37 5.81
N ILE A 20 4.55 1.90 5.18
CA ILE A 20 4.58 0.67 4.40
C ILE A 20 5.16 -0.45 5.25
N LYS A 21 4.48 -1.59 5.29
CA LYS A 21 5.03 -2.82 5.89
C LYS A 21 4.75 -4.01 4.98
N ARG A 22 5.76 -4.87 4.79
CA ARG A 22 5.57 -6.15 4.10
C ARG A 22 4.64 -7.05 4.91
N LEU A 23 3.74 -7.77 4.24
CA LEU A 23 2.90 -8.77 4.88
C LEU A 23 3.73 -10.03 5.22
N GLN A 24 3.33 -10.72 6.28
CA GLN A 24 3.99 -11.96 6.69
C GLN A 24 3.49 -13.11 5.82
N GLY A 25 4.42 -13.90 5.28
CA GLY A 25 4.09 -15.09 4.47
C GLY A 25 3.57 -14.80 3.07
N ARG A 26 3.62 -13.55 2.59
CA ARG A 26 3.16 -13.18 1.25
C ARG A 26 4.02 -12.08 0.60
N PRO A 27 4.01 -11.92 -0.75
CA PRO A 27 4.85 -10.93 -1.43
C PRO A 27 4.33 -9.49 -1.30
N GLU A 28 3.08 -9.28 -0.91
CA GLU A 28 2.46 -7.95 -0.88
C GLU A 28 2.92 -7.09 0.31
N TYR A 29 2.72 -5.80 0.14
CA TYR A 29 2.95 -4.74 1.09
C TYR A 29 1.63 -4.12 1.52
N ARG A 30 1.60 -3.57 2.73
CA ARG A 30 0.49 -2.79 3.25
C ARG A 30 0.92 -1.35 3.47
N LEU A 31 0.29 -0.41 2.77
CA LEU A 31 0.36 1.00 3.06
C LEU A 31 -0.80 1.42 4.00
N ARG A 32 -0.47 2.10 5.09
CA ARG A 32 -1.46 2.74 5.98
C ARG A 32 -1.72 4.17 5.53
N VAL A 33 -2.97 4.47 5.19
CA VAL A 33 -3.43 5.83 4.85
C VAL A 33 -4.54 6.23 5.82
N GLN A 34 -4.16 6.84 6.96
CA GLN A 34 -5.10 7.18 8.03
C GLN A 34 -5.91 5.93 8.46
N ASP A 35 -7.21 5.91 8.18
CA ASP A 35 -8.11 4.79 8.48
C ASP A 35 -8.14 3.69 7.42
N TRP A 36 -7.49 3.89 6.29
CA TRP A 36 -7.46 2.94 5.16
C TRP A 36 -6.19 2.10 5.15
N ARG A 37 -6.32 0.88 4.63
CA ARG A 37 -5.23 -0.02 4.30
C ARG A 37 -5.29 -0.27 2.80
N VAL A 38 -4.12 -0.16 2.16
CA VAL A 38 -3.94 -0.50 0.76
C VAL A 38 -2.97 -1.68 0.72
N ILE A 39 -3.42 -2.79 0.14
CA ILE A 39 -2.56 -3.93 -0.18
C ILE A 39 -2.08 -3.75 -1.60
N PHE A 40 -0.77 -3.82 -1.79
CA PHE A 40 -0.16 -3.62 -3.09
C PHE A 40 1.10 -4.47 -3.22
N ARG A 41 1.49 -4.77 -4.46
CA ARG A 41 2.76 -5.40 -4.79
C ARG A 41 3.42 -4.66 -5.94
N ILE A 42 4.74 -4.77 -6.00
CA ILE A 42 5.54 -4.20 -7.08
C ILE A 42 6.11 -5.39 -7.84
N GLU A 43 5.76 -5.48 -9.12
CA GLU A 43 6.27 -6.50 -10.05
C GLU A 43 6.91 -5.78 -11.22
N ASP A 44 8.19 -6.02 -11.43
CA ASP A 44 9.06 -5.24 -12.31
C ASP A 44 8.96 -3.74 -11.96
N ASP A 45 8.34 -2.94 -12.83
CA ASP A 45 8.07 -1.51 -12.64
C ASP A 45 6.57 -1.18 -12.46
N ILE A 46 5.73 -2.20 -12.28
CA ILE A 46 4.28 -2.04 -12.15
C ILE A 46 3.88 -2.14 -10.67
N LEU A 47 3.20 -1.09 -10.19
CA LEU A 47 2.56 -1.09 -8.88
C LEU A 47 1.12 -1.60 -8.99
N TRP A 48 0.89 -2.82 -8.52
CA TRP A 48 -0.43 -3.45 -8.46
C TRP A 48 -1.09 -3.12 -7.13
N ILE A 49 -2.33 -2.64 -7.16
CA ILE A 49 -3.16 -2.49 -5.96
C ILE A 49 -4.13 -3.67 -5.93
N ASP A 50 -3.92 -4.57 -4.97
CA ASP A 50 -4.73 -5.78 -4.83
C ASP A 50 -6.00 -5.52 -4.00
N ASP A 51 -5.94 -4.63 -3.00
CA ASP A 51 -7.10 -4.30 -2.16
C ASP A 51 -7.01 -2.90 -1.49
N ILE A 52 -8.16 -2.27 -1.25
CA ILE A 52 -8.31 -1.01 -0.51
C ILE A 52 -9.51 -1.10 0.44
N ALA A 53 -9.25 -1.09 1.75
CA ALA A 53 -10.31 -1.25 2.74
C ALA A 53 -10.08 -0.46 4.04
N PRO A 54 -11.17 -0.06 4.74
CA PRO A 54 -11.10 0.65 6.01
C PRO A 54 -10.63 -0.26 7.15
N ARG A 55 -10.25 0.34 8.28
CA ARG A 55 -9.82 -0.36 9.49
C ARG A 55 -10.92 -1.29 10.01
N GLY A 56 -10.75 -2.59 9.82
CA GLY A 56 -11.64 -3.62 10.38
C GLY A 56 -12.26 -4.58 9.37
N SER A 57 -12.10 -4.34 8.06
CA SER A 57 -12.61 -5.22 7.00
C SER A 57 -11.54 -6.07 6.31
N VAL A 58 -10.30 -6.07 6.83
CA VAL A 58 -9.19 -6.87 6.27
C VAL A 58 -8.71 -7.84 7.32
N TYR A 59 -9.52 -8.87 7.55
CA TYR A 59 -9.16 -10.26 7.88
C TYR A 59 -10.37 -11.16 7.60
#